data_AF-A0A034WDX2-F1
#
_entry.id   AF-A0A034WDX2-F1
#
_cell.length_a   1.000
_cell.length_b   1.000
_cell.length_c   1.000
_cell.angle_alpha   90.00
_cell.angle_beta   90.00
_cell.angle_gamma   90.00
#
_symmetry.space_group_name_H-M   'P 1'
#
loop_
_entity.id
_entity.type
_entity.pdbx_description
1 polymer ?
#
loop_
_entity_poly.entity_id
_entity_poly.type
_entity_poly.pdbx_seq_one_letter_code
_entity_poly.pdbx_strand_id
1 'polypeptide(L)'
;QQQQQQQFVPAAVPVANIKRLENCQKTEDFMVITVCEQLHSCHACSANAACSWDAEHNRCRPYLSNIPHLNRTREDVICPQPCATLTSCHNCTEDECIWCQNEQRCVDRNAYTPSFPYGQCREWTTHSAKCRSSPSNTGNGRSTAAQSSAQCGFYNSCAQCLDDPACGWCDDGSNTGLGNCIAGGALSPYDASECQVNHWFFTSCPPCNCNGHSHCPDNNICEQPCSNLTTGNHCEKCSKGYWGNPINGGHCQKCECNGQGENCQPDTGKCFCNTKGIVGDHCEKCDTQNHYNGDPIKSSCYYELTIDYQFTFNLSKKEDRHFTKINFRNSPQKPEIDADFTITCSVPAKMDISVKRAGFPEKFLYAGINCSTFRQRFPKTEYTFGHSPEDNSSLTTFYVFVHDFRPPIWIQIAFSQYPKLNLQQFFITFSTCFLLLLLMAAVLWKIKQKYDTFRRRQRLFVEMEQMASRPFSQVVVEIENRDNIDLTHTMEGITHLTKKRKKDCPSPIALEPCSGNRAAVLSLLVRLPTGGLQHAPAGQSAGLAVASALVTLGNPRRPSIEHSKEPKSKRKQSQHPDSCT
;
A
#
# COMPACT_ATOMS: atom_id res chain seq x y z
N GLN A 1 -4.07 -21.69 7.54
CA GLN A 1 -4.06 -20.72 8.65
C GLN A 1 -4.07 -21.52 9.95
N GLN A 2 -3.25 -21.17 10.95
CA GLN A 2 -3.40 -21.69 12.31
C GLN A 2 -3.98 -20.58 13.17
N GLN A 3 -5.26 -20.67 13.54
CA GLN A 3 -5.78 -19.87 14.63
C GLN A 3 -5.34 -20.54 15.93
N GLN A 4 -4.43 -19.90 16.67
CA GLN A 4 -4.27 -20.20 18.09
C GLN A 4 -5.52 -19.67 18.81
N GLN A 5 -6.54 -20.53 18.96
CA GLN A 5 -7.51 -20.32 20.02
C GLN A 5 -6.75 -20.45 21.34
N GLN A 6 -6.52 -19.31 22.01
CA GLN A 6 -6.09 -19.31 23.40
C GLN A 6 -7.19 -19.97 24.21
N GLN A 7 -6.94 -21.19 24.69
CA GLN A 7 -7.84 -21.81 25.66
C GLN A 7 -7.88 -20.90 26.89
N PHE A 8 -9.05 -20.32 27.12
CA PHE A 8 -9.29 -19.49 28.29
C PHE A 8 -9.42 -20.42 29.50
N VAL A 9 -8.28 -20.85 30.05
CA VAL A 9 -8.24 -21.59 31.31
C VAL A 9 -8.86 -20.68 32.37
N PRO A 10 -10.04 -21.02 32.94
CA PRO A 10 -10.62 -20.21 33.99
C PRO A 10 -9.63 -20.21 35.15
N ALA A 11 -9.35 -19.03 35.72
CA ALA A 11 -8.44 -18.93 36.86
C ALA A 11 -8.96 -19.84 37.98
N ALA A 12 -8.20 -20.89 38.31
CA ALA A 12 -8.58 -21.82 39.34
C ALA A 12 -8.80 -21.05 40.64
N VAL A 13 -10.04 -21.06 41.15
CA VAL A 13 -10.36 -20.51 42.47
C VAL A 13 -9.38 -21.15 43.46
N PRO A 14 -8.67 -20.36 44.29
CA PRO A 14 -7.62 -20.93 45.15
C PRO A 14 -8.21 -22.03 46.02
N VAL A 15 -7.82 -23.28 45.75
CA VAL A 15 -8.25 -24.43 46.54
C VAL A 15 -7.71 -24.22 47.94
N ALA A 16 -8.59 -23.74 48.83
CA ALA A 16 -8.26 -23.48 50.21
C ALA A 16 -7.67 -24.77 50.78
N ASN A 17 -6.43 -24.71 51.27
CA ASN A 17 -5.64 -25.89 51.62
C ASN A 17 -6.08 -26.40 53.00
N ILE A 18 -7.33 -26.87 53.06
CA ILE A 18 -8.10 -27.21 54.25
C ILE A 18 -7.65 -28.59 54.73
N LYS A 19 -6.67 -28.58 55.65
CA LYS A 19 -6.07 -29.80 56.21
C LYS A 19 -6.91 -30.47 57.32
N ARG A 20 -8.12 -29.98 57.58
CA ARG A 20 -9.10 -30.56 58.54
C ARG A 20 -10.53 -30.33 58.09
N LEU A 21 -11.35 -31.37 58.18
CA LEU A 21 -12.78 -31.39 57.82
C LEU A 21 -13.62 -30.32 58.57
N GLU A 22 -13.13 -29.90 59.74
CA GLU A 22 -13.71 -28.87 60.61
C GLU A 22 -13.85 -27.50 59.92
N ASN A 23 -12.97 -27.18 58.95
CA ASN A 23 -12.83 -25.84 58.37
C ASN A 23 -13.55 -25.65 57.01
N CYS A 24 -14.34 -26.62 56.54
CA CYS A 24 -15.23 -26.39 55.40
C CYS A 24 -16.41 -25.50 55.81
N GLN A 25 -16.74 -24.48 55.01
CA GLN A 25 -17.89 -23.61 55.28
C GLN A 25 -19.20 -24.39 55.15
N LYS A 26 -19.88 -24.62 56.28
CA LYS A 26 -21.19 -25.28 56.36
C LYS A 26 -22.35 -24.31 56.16
N THR A 27 -22.31 -23.54 55.07
CA THR A 27 -23.47 -22.79 54.56
C THR A 27 -24.08 -23.58 53.41
N GLU A 28 -25.40 -23.82 53.45
CA GLU A 28 -26.06 -24.68 52.46
C GLU A 28 -25.92 -24.12 51.03
N ASP A 29 -25.95 -22.79 50.89
CA ASP A 29 -25.69 -22.09 49.61
C ASP A 29 -24.35 -22.50 48.98
N PHE A 30 -23.29 -22.67 49.78
CA PHE A 30 -21.98 -23.07 49.28
C PHE A 30 -21.96 -24.52 48.79
N MET A 31 -22.72 -25.41 49.44
CA MET A 31 -22.93 -26.77 48.97
C MET A 31 -23.79 -26.81 47.70
N VAL A 32 -24.82 -25.97 47.58
CA VAL A 32 -25.63 -25.86 46.35
C VAL A 32 -24.81 -25.33 45.18
N ILE A 33 -24.02 -24.26 45.37
CA ILE A 33 -23.09 -23.73 44.36
C ILE A 33 -22.15 -24.83 43.87
N THR A 34 -21.43 -25.48 44.80
CA THR A 34 -20.41 -26.48 44.44
C THR A 34 -20.98 -27.78 43.88
N VAL A 35 -22.22 -28.15 44.21
CA VAL A 35 -22.94 -29.25 43.55
C VAL A 35 -23.35 -28.86 42.13
N CYS A 36 -23.93 -27.68 41.91
CA CYS A 36 -24.33 -27.27 40.56
C CYS A 36 -23.13 -27.12 39.62
N GLU A 37 -21.99 -26.59 40.10
CA GLU A 37 -20.76 -26.45 39.29
C GLU A 37 -20.15 -27.81 38.84
N GLN A 38 -20.50 -28.92 39.50
CA GLN A 38 -20.08 -30.29 39.13
C GLN A 38 -21.01 -30.95 38.09
N LEU A 39 -22.17 -30.37 37.78
CA LEU A 39 -23.15 -30.94 36.86
C LEU A 39 -22.87 -30.48 35.42
N HIS A 40 -21.89 -31.12 34.77
CA HIS A 40 -21.36 -30.71 33.47
C HIS A 40 -22.26 -30.96 32.23
N SER A 41 -23.48 -31.48 32.39
CA SER A 41 -24.41 -31.69 31.26
C SER A 41 -25.82 -31.17 31.56
N CYS A 42 -26.54 -30.77 30.51
CA CYS A 42 -27.89 -30.21 30.62
C CYS A 42 -28.85 -31.15 31.38
N HIS A 43 -28.81 -32.45 31.09
CA HIS A 43 -29.64 -33.47 31.75
C HIS A 43 -29.27 -33.69 33.22
N ALA A 44 -27.97 -33.68 33.55
CA ALA A 44 -27.54 -33.77 34.95
C ALA A 44 -27.94 -32.53 35.76
N CYS A 45 -27.87 -31.35 35.12
CA CYS A 45 -28.28 -30.08 35.71
C CYS A 45 -29.81 -29.99 35.92
N SER A 46 -30.61 -30.31 34.89
CA SER A 46 -32.09 -30.24 34.95
C SER A 46 -32.71 -31.35 35.81
N ALA A 47 -31.96 -32.41 36.13
CA ALA A 47 -32.35 -33.39 37.14
C ALA A 47 -32.30 -32.83 38.58
N ASN A 48 -31.54 -31.76 38.85
CA ASN A 48 -31.42 -31.15 40.17
C ASN A 48 -32.22 -29.84 40.28
N ALA A 49 -33.27 -29.85 41.09
CA ALA A 49 -34.16 -28.71 41.29
C ALA A 49 -33.50 -27.46 41.91
N ALA A 50 -32.30 -27.58 42.50
CA ALA A 50 -31.53 -26.45 43.02
C ALA A 50 -30.66 -25.75 41.95
N CYS A 51 -30.65 -26.25 40.70
CA CYS A 51 -29.80 -25.77 39.62
C CYS A 51 -30.60 -25.37 38.38
N SER A 52 -29.97 -24.61 37.48
CA SER A 52 -30.48 -24.28 36.15
C SER A 52 -29.36 -24.35 35.11
N TRP A 53 -29.66 -24.90 33.94
CA TRP A 53 -28.72 -24.89 32.80
C TRP A 53 -28.65 -23.50 32.16
N ASP A 54 -27.44 -23.08 31.82
CA ASP A 54 -27.10 -21.85 31.11
C ASP A 54 -26.57 -22.27 29.72
N ALA A 55 -27.47 -22.26 28.75
CA ALA A 55 -27.22 -22.71 27.37
C ALA A 55 -26.35 -21.75 26.55
N GLU A 56 -26.19 -20.50 26.98
CA GLU A 56 -25.29 -19.52 26.32
C GLU A 56 -23.81 -19.83 26.62
N HIS A 57 -23.54 -20.53 27.74
CA HIS A 57 -22.18 -20.83 28.21
C HIS A 57 -21.95 -22.33 28.50
N ASN A 58 -22.85 -23.22 28.07
CA ASN A 58 -22.81 -24.67 28.28
C ASN A 58 -22.41 -25.09 29.71
N ARG A 59 -23.05 -24.49 30.73
CA ARG A 59 -22.76 -24.77 32.14
C ARG A 59 -24.02 -24.85 33.00
N CYS A 60 -23.92 -25.58 34.10
CA CYS A 60 -24.92 -25.56 35.15
C CYS A 60 -24.61 -24.44 36.15
N ARG A 61 -25.65 -23.75 36.66
CA ARG A 61 -25.55 -22.70 37.68
C ARG A 61 -26.55 -22.97 38.82
N PRO A 62 -26.29 -22.51 40.06
CA PRO A 62 -27.27 -22.55 41.13
C PRO A 62 -28.49 -21.65 40.83
N TYR A 63 -29.68 -22.08 41.23
CA TYR A 63 -30.92 -21.36 41.00
C TYR A 63 -31.15 -20.28 42.09
N LEU A 64 -30.80 -19.03 41.78
CA LEU A 64 -30.99 -17.89 42.66
C LEU A 64 -32.46 -17.42 42.66
N SER A 65 -33.25 -17.96 43.59
CA SER A 65 -34.69 -17.73 43.73
C SER A 65 -35.04 -16.31 44.25
N ASN A 66 -34.90 -15.30 43.40
CA ASN A 66 -35.21 -13.89 43.71
C ASN A 66 -36.42 -13.30 42.95
N ILE A 67 -37.20 -14.14 42.26
CA ILE A 67 -38.51 -13.77 41.67
C ILE A 67 -39.55 -14.83 42.09
N PRO A 68 -40.63 -14.45 42.81
CA PRO A 68 -41.72 -15.36 43.12
C PRO A 68 -42.63 -15.56 41.90
N HIS A 69 -43.28 -16.73 41.85
CA HIS A 69 -44.17 -17.18 40.77
C HIS A 69 -43.53 -17.44 39.39
N LEU A 70 -42.85 -18.58 39.29
CA LEU A 70 -43.27 -19.56 38.27
C LEU A 70 -43.14 -20.98 38.82
N ASN A 71 -44.24 -21.74 38.84
CA ASN A 71 -44.18 -23.19 39.05
C ASN A 71 -43.64 -23.82 37.77
N ARG A 72 -42.31 -23.84 37.62
CA ARG A 72 -41.66 -24.45 36.46
C ARG A 72 -41.87 -25.97 36.52
N THR A 73 -42.79 -26.49 35.71
CA THR A 73 -42.87 -27.94 35.50
C THR A 73 -41.59 -28.42 34.80
N ARG A 74 -41.36 -29.73 34.81
CA ARG A 74 -40.09 -30.35 34.44
C ARG A 74 -39.81 -30.35 32.91
N GLU A 75 -40.48 -29.47 32.18
CA GLU A 75 -40.73 -29.54 30.74
C GLU A 75 -40.15 -28.32 29.99
N ASP A 76 -39.94 -27.18 30.67
CA ASP A 76 -39.41 -25.92 30.11
C ASP A 76 -37.87 -25.91 29.88
N VAL A 77 -37.23 -27.08 29.71
CA VAL A 77 -35.78 -27.18 29.42
C VAL A 77 -35.54 -28.20 28.30
N ILE A 78 -35.45 -27.72 27.07
CA ILE A 78 -35.08 -28.53 25.91
C ILE A 78 -33.56 -28.76 25.95
N CYS A 79 -33.13 -29.84 26.59
CA CYS A 79 -31.75 -30.31 26.48
C CYS A 79 -31.52 -31.02 25.13
N PRO A 80 -30.32 -30.93 24.54
CA PRO A 80 -29.93 -31.75 23.38
C PRO A 80 -29.94 -33.24 23.74
N GLN A 81 -29.94 -34.14 22.76
CA GLN A 81 -29.84 -35.57 23.06
C GLN A 81 -28.50 -35.89 23.74
N PRO A 82 -28.46 -36.77 24.77
CA PRO A 82 -27.19 -37.20 25.35
C PRO A 82 -26.35 -37.91 24.30
N CYS A 83 -25.03 -37.67 24.27
CA CYS A 83 -24.13 -38.34 23.32
C CYS A 83 -24.30 -39.87 23.35
N ALA A 84 -24.53 -40.45 24.54
CA ALA A 84 -24.75 -41.89 24.73
C ALA A 84 -26.00 -42.48 24.03
N THR A 85 -26.95 -41.68 23.52
CA THR A 85 -28.07 -42.18 22.70
C THR A 85 -27.78 -42.18 21.19
N LEU A 86 -26.64 -41.63 20.76
CA LEU A 86 -26.23 -41.55 19.36
C LEU A 86 -25.43 -42.81 18.98
N THR A 87 -26.06 -43.74 18.25
CA THR A 87 -25.50 -45.06 17.91
C THR A 87 -24.74 -45.11 16.57
N SER A 88 -24.54 -43.95 15.93
CA SER A 88 -23.91 -43.80 14.62
C SER A 88 -22.83 -42.74 14.68
N CYS A 89 -21.69 -42.99 14.03
CA CYS A 89 -20.59 -42.03 13.97
C CYS A 89 -21.02 -40.68 13.40
N HIS A 90 -21.76 -40.68 12.28
CA HIS A 90 -22.16 -39.44 11.62
C HIS A 90 -22.98 -38.54 12.57
N ASN A 91 -24.08 -39.08 13.12
CA ASN A 91 -24.92 -38.42 14.12
C ASN A 91 -24.12 -37.96 15.36
N CYS A 92 -23.18 -38.79 15.84
CA CYS A 92 -22.32 -38.41 16.96
C CYS A 92 -21.40 -37.22 16.63
N THR A 93 -20.92 -37.11 15.39
CA THR A 93 -20.02 -36.05 14.94
C THR A 93 -20.71 -34.79 14.39
N GLU A 94 -22.04 -34.69 14.52
CA GLU A 94 -22.81 -33.48 14.19
C GLU A 94 -22.83 -32.47 15.36
N ASP A 95 -22.72 -32.95 16.60
CA ASP A 95 -22.69 -32.18 17.86
C ASP A 95 -21.31 -32.26 18.57
N GLU A 96 -21.15 -31.65 19.76
CA GLU A 96 -19.90 -31.67 20.57
C GLU A 96 -19.57 -33.02 21.25
N CYS A 97 -19.99 -34.14 20.66
CA CYS A 97 -19.70 -35.48 21.15
C CYS A 97 -18.41 -36.06 20.55
N ILE A 98 -17.89 -37.12 21.18
CA ILE A 98 -16.78 -37.92 20.68
C ILE A 98 -17.30 -39.31 20.28
N TRP A 99 -17.09 -39.70 19.02
CA TRP A 99 -17.30 -41.07 18.57
C TRP A 99 -16.05 -41.91 18.81
N CYS A 100 -16.20 -43.06 19.47
CA CYS A 100 -15.18 -44.09 19.53
C CYS A 100 -15.52 -45.24 18.57
N GLN A 101 -14.63 -45.53 17.62
CA GLN A 101 -14.92 -46.47 16.55
C GLN A 101 -14.94 -47.93 17.00
N ASN A 102 -13.87 -48.41 17.64
CA ASN A 102 -13.76 -49.83 18.02
C ASN A 102 -14.70 -50.25 19.16
N GLU A 103 -15.23 -49.29 19.91
CA GLU A 103 -16.24 -49.49 20.96
C GLU A 103 -17.67 -49.28 20.44
N GLN A 104 -17.82 -48.72 19.23
CA GLN A 104 -19.10 -48.28 18.64
C GLN A 104 -19.96 -47.42 19.58
N ARG A 105 -19.29 -46.52 20.33
CA ARG A 105 -19.89 -45.70 21.40
C ARG A 105 -19.62 -44.23 21.19
N CYS A 106 -20.69 -43.45 21.17
CA CYS A 106 -20.65 -42.00 21.30
C CYS A 106 -20.64 -41.59 22.79
N VAL A 107 -19.80 -40.64 23.18
CA VAL A 107 -19.70 -40.12 24.55
C VAL A 107 -19.47 -38.61 24.56
N ASP A 108 -19.88 -37.94 25.64
CA ASP A 108 -19.59 -36.52 25.85
C ASP A 108 -18.07 -36.30 25.92
N ARG A 109 -17.57 -35.22 25.33
CA ARG A 109 -16.14 -34.87 25.30
C ARG A 109 -15.49 -34.87 26.69
N ASN A 110 -16.21 -34.40 27.70
CA ASN A 110 -15.76 -34.36 29.10
C ASN A 110 -15.82 -35.72 29.81
N ALA A 111 -16.53 -36.70 29.24
CA ALA A 111 -16.70 -38.06 29.76
C ALA A 111 -15.75 -39.09 29.12
N TYR A 112 -14.90 -38.71 28.16
CA TYR A 112 -14.01 -39.63 27.45
C TYR A 112 -13.14 -40.49 28.39
N THR A 113 -12.36 -39.85 29.27
CA THR A 113 -11.43 -40.54 30.18
C THR A 113 -12.11 -41.55 31.12
N PRO A 114 -13.23 -41.24 31.80
CA PRO A 114 -13.95 -42.24 32.60
C PRO A 114 -14.76 -43.24 31.77
N SER A 115 -15.12 -42.95 30.50
CA SER A 115 -15.88 -43.87 29.64
C SER A 115 -15.04 -44.96 28.99
N PHE A 116 -13.73 -44.73 28.86
CA PHE A 116 -12.76 -45.61 28.19
C PHE A 116 -11.47 -45.79 29.04
N PRO A 117 -11.56 -46.30 30.28
CA PRO A 117 -10.40 -46.56 31.13
C PRO A 117 -9.36 -47.45 30.43
N TYR A 118 -8.08 -47.23 30.76
CA TYR A 118 -6.93 -47.98 30.22
C TYR A 118 -6.76 -47.97 28.69
N GLY A 119 -7.43 -47.04 27.98
CA GLY A 119 -7.28 -46.93 26.51
C GLY A 119 -8.15 -47.92 25.73
N GLN A 120 -9.32 -48.30 26.27
CA GLN A 120 -10.32 -49.10 25.53
C GLN A 120 -10.67 -48.50 24.17
N CYS A 121 -10.74 -47.17 24.07
CA CYS A 121 -10.87 -46.47 22.79
C CYS A 121 -9.50 -46.30 22.11
N ARG A 122 -9.35 -46.88 20.91
CA ARG A 122 -8.11 -46.88 20.10
C ARG A 122 -7.99 -45.61 19.25
N GLU A 123 -9.03 -45.29 18.48
CA GLU A 123 -9.18 -44.02 17.75
C GLU A 123 -10.56 -43.43 18.06
N TRP A 124 -10.57 -42.11 18.24
CA TRP A 124 -11.78 -41.33 18.39
C TRP A 124 -11.85 -40.20 17.36
N THR A 125 -13.07 -39.73 17.05
CA THR A 125 -13.29 -38.63 16.12
C THR A 125 -14.42 -37.69 16.56
N THR A 126 -14.28 -36.42 16.21
CA THR A 126 -15.29 -35.35 16.29
C THR A 126 -15.61 -34.79 14.90
N HIS A 127 -15.33 -35.57 13.84
CA HIS A 127 -15.43 -35.15 12.44
C HIS A 127 -16.08 -36.25 11.59
N SER A 128 -17.21 -35.92 10.96
CA SER A 128 -17.99 -36.83 10.11
C SER A 128 -17.21 -37.37 8.91
N ALA A 129 -16.28 -36.60 8.36
CA ALA A 129 -15.36 -37.00 7.29
C ALA A 129 -14.33 -38.08 7.70
N LYS A 130 -14.21 -38.40 9.00
CA LYS A 130 -13.41 -39.52 9.53
C LYS A 130 -14.25 -40.75 9.91
N CYS A 131 -15.57 -40.70 9.76
CA CYS A 131 -16.41 -41.83 10.12
C CYS A 131 -16.14 -43.03 9.20
N ARG A 132 -15.64 -44.13 9.80
CA ARG A 132 -15.49 -45.39 9.08
C ARG A 132 -16.88 -45.93 8.75
N SER A 133 -16.99 -46.53 7.57
CA SER A 133 -18.18 -47.25 7.12
C SER A 133 -17.72 -48.45 6.29
N SER A 134 -18.35 -49.60 6.50
CA SER A 134 -18.07 -50.80 5.71
C SER A 134 -18.56 -50.60 4.26
N PRO A 135 -17.79 -50.98 3.22
CA PRO A 135 -18.24 -50.92 1.84
C PRO A 135 -19.57 -51.68 1.64
N SER A 136 -20.58 -51.00 1.08
CA SER A 136 -21.94 -51.54 0.92
C SER A 136 -22.07 -52.71 -0.07
N ASN A 137 -20.99 -53.03 -0.80
CA ASN A 137 -21.00 -53.94 -1.94
C ASN A 137 -20.43 -55.33 -1.61
N THR A 138 -20.18 -55.66 -0.34
CA THR A 138 -19.88 -57.04 0.07
C THR A 138 -21.15 -57.90 0.03
N GLY A 139 -21.44 -58.45 -1.15
CA GLY A 139 -22.55 -59.39 -1.35
C GLY A 139 -22.41 -60.61 -0.44
N ASN A 140 -23.49 -60.95 0.28
CA ASN A 140 -23.54 -61.85 1.44
C ASN A 140 -22.73 -61.31 2.65
N GLY A 141 -23.44 -60.91 3.71
CA GLY A 141 -22.87 -60.35 4.95
C GLY A 141 -22.15 -61.37 5.84
N ARG A 142 -21.13 -62.06 5.30
CA ARG A 142 -20.29 -63.04 6.01
C ARG A 142 -18.85 -62.57 6.27
N SER A 143 -18.42 -61.45 5.69
CA SER A 143 -17.04 -60.97 5.85
C SER A 143 -16.77 -60.41 7.25
N THR A 144 -15.72 -60.90 7.90
CA THR A 144 -15.25 -60.39 9.21
C THR A 144 -14.78 -58.94 9.11
N ALA A 145 -14.35 -58.50 7.91
CA ALA A 145 -14.06 -57.11 7.59
C ALA A 145 -15.22 -56.15 7.92
N ALA A 146 -16.47 -56.57 7.70
CA ALA A 146 -17.68 -55.80 7.98
C ALA A 146 -18.25 -56.04 9.38
N GLN A 147 -18.02 -57.23 9.96
CA GLN A 147 -18.53 -57.61 11.28
C GLN A 147 -17.63 -57.14 12.44
N SER A 148 -16.36 -56.83 12.18
CA SER A 148 -15.43 -56.29 13.18
C SER A 148 -15.80 -54.87 13.62
N SER A 149 -15.67 -54.57 14.92
CA SER A 149 -15.93 -53.20 15.42
C SER A 149 -14.89 -52.17 14.91
N ALA A 150 -13.68 -52.63 14.61
CA ALA A 150 -12.64 -51.85 13.92
C ALA A 150 -13.01 -51.49 12.47
N GLN A 151 -13.93 -52.23 11.83
CA GLN A 151 -14.33 -52.10 10.42
C GLN A 151 -13.12 -52.18 9.47
N CYS A 152 -12.35 -53.26 9.55
CA CYS A 152 -11.10 -53.45 8.81
C CYS A 152 -11.25 -53.17 7.30
N GLY A 153 -12.39 -53.51 6.69
CA GLY A 153 -12.68 -53.25 5.27
C GLY A 153 -12.76 -51.78 4.84
N PHE A 154 -12.60 -50.82 5.77
CA PHE A 154 -12.39 -49.40 5.48
C PHE A 154 -10.96 -49.12 4.96
N TYR A 155 -9.97 -49.92 5.36
CA TYR A 155 -8.58 -49.69 4.99
C TYR A 155 -8.23 -50.32 3.64
N ASN A 156 -7.85 -49.48 2.67
CA ASN A 156 -7.47 -49.93 1.34
C ASN A 156 -5.96 -50.13 1.15
N SER A 157 -5.12 -49.97 2.19
CA SER A 157 -3.69 -50.26 2.10
C SER A 157 -3.22 -51.09 3.30
N CYS A 158 -2.23 -51.96 3.08
CA CYS A 158 -1.69 -52.79 4.15
C CYS A 158 -1.16 -51.95 5.33
N ALA A 159 -0.43 -50.86 5.08
CA ALA A 159 0.11 -50.02 6.15
C ALA A 159 -0.99 -49.51 7.10
N GLN A 160 -2.06 -48.93 6.55
CA GLN A 160 -3.20 -48.44 7.34
C GLN A 160 -4.00 -49.58 7.99
N CYS A 161 -4.02 -50.77 7.37
CA CYS A 161 -4.65 -51.95 7.93
C CYS A 161 -3.93 -52.42 9.21
N LEU A 162 -2.59 -52.42 9.21
CA LEU A 162 -1.79 -52.85 10.37
C LEU A 162 -1.69 -51.79 11.47
N ASP A 163 -2.10 -50.55 11.22
CA ASP A 163 -2.23 -49.50 12.24
C ASP A 163 -3.38 -49.79 13.23
N ASP A 164 -4.39 -50.61 12.89
CA ASP A 164 -5.44 -51.06 13.82
C ASP A 164 -5.24 -52.51 14.28
N PRO A 165 -4.83 -52.76 15.55
CA PRO A 165 -4.44 -54.09 16.04
C PRO A 165 -5.62 -55.06 16.30
N ALA A 166 -6.69 -54.97 15.51
CA ALA A 166 -7.72 -56.00 15.33
C ALA A 166 -7.82 -56.48 13.87
N CYS A 167 -7.04 -55.87 12.99
CA CYS A 167 -7.03 -56.08 11.55
C CYS A 167 -5.70 -56.67 11.09
N GLY A 168 -5.72 -57.30 9.93
CA GLY A 168 -4.53 -57.77 9.22
C GLY A 168 -4.80 -57.83 7.72
N TRP A 169 -3.72 -57.83 6.95
CA TRP A 169 -3.79 -57.81 5.49
C TRP A 169 -3.78 -59.24 4.96
N CYS A 170 -4.79 -59.58 4.16
CA CYS A 170 -4.75 -60.75 3.30
C CYS A 170 -4.21 -60.35 1.93
N ASP A 171 -3.05 -60.87 1.55
CA ASP A 171 -2.50 -60.77 0.20
C ASP A 171 -3.29 -61.64 -0.79
N ASP A 172 -3.48 -61.19 -2.03
CA ASP A 172 -4.28 -61.94 -3.03
C ASP A 172 -3.48 -63.02 -3.80
N GLY A 173 -2.18 -63.13 -3.55
CA GLY A 173 -1.28 -64.06 -4.24
C GLY A 173 -0.88 -63.65 -5.66
N SER A 174 -1.26 -62.45 -6.13
CA SER A 174 -0.92 -61.97 -7.47
C SER A 174 0.53 -61.52 -7.66
N ASN A 175 1.30 -61.41 -6.57
CA ASN A 175 2.62 -60.74 -6.53
C ASN A 175 2.59 -59.31 -7.13
N THR A 176 1.46 -58.61 -6.99
CA THR A 176 1.32 -57.18 -7.31
C THR A 176 1.07 -56.30 -6.07
N GLY A 177 1.00 -56.90 -4.89
CA GLY A 177 0.67 -56.23 -3.63
C GLY A 177 -0.79 -55.80 -3.51
N LEU A 178 -1.69 -56.53 -4.19
CA LEU A 178 -3.13 -56.43 -3.96
C LEU A 178 -3.55 -57.23 -2.72
N GLY A 179 -4.68 -56.87 -2.13
CA GLY A 179 -5.20 -57.59 -0.98
C GLY A 179 -6.42 -56.95 -0.33
N ASN A 180 -6.82 -57.51 0.81
CA ASN A 180 -7.97 -57.07 1.59
C ASN A 180 -7.61 -56.94 3.06
N CYS A 181 -8.05 -55.86 3.71
CA CYS A 181 -7.95 -55.70 5.16
C CYS A 181 -9.13 -56.40 5.86
N ILE A 182 -8.84 -57.49 6.59
CA ILE A 182 -9.84 -58.30 7.29
C ILE A 182 -9.49 -58.44 8.78
N ALA A 183 -10.38 -58.99 9.59
CA ALA A 183 -10.17 -59.06 11.04
C ALA A 183 -9.47 -60.36 11.46
N GLY A 184 -8.54 -60.24 12.41
CA GLY A 184 -7.76 -61.38 12.88
C GLY A 184 -6.75 -61.05 13.98
N GLY A 185 -5.78 -61.95 14.17
CA GLY A 185 -4.68 -61.80 15.10
C GLY A 185 -3.36 -62.34 14.54
N ALA A 186 -2.30 -62.29 15.35
CA ALA A 186 -0.93 -62.61 14.93
C ALA A 186 -0.68 -64.05 14.40
N LEU A 187 -1.65 -64.96 14.51
CA LEU A 187 -1.55 -66.35 14.02
C LEU A 187 -2.44 -66.64 12.80
N SER A 188 -3.58 -65.98 12.66
CA SER A 188 -4.56 -66.23 11.60
C SER A 188 -5.59 -65.09 11.48
N PRO A 189 -6.33 -65.00 10.36
CA PRO A 189 -7.63 -64.32 10.35
C PRO A 189 -8.61 -64.99 11.34
N TYR A 190 -9.71 -64.32 11.66
CA TYR A 190 -10.80 -64.93 12.45
C TYR A 190 -11.67 -65.90 11.63
N ASP A 191 -11.84 -65.65 10.32
CA ASP A 191 -12.42 -66.62 9.38
C ASP A 191 -11.33 -67.12 8.43
N ALA A 192 -10.98 -68.40 8.56
CA ALA A 192 -9.97 -69.07 7.73
C ALA A 192 -10.43 -69.36 6.28
N SER A 193 -11.69 -69.05 5.94
CA SER A 193 -12.20 -69.08 4.56
C SER A 193 -12.06 -67.74 3.83
N GLU A 194 -11.85 -66.63 4.54
CA GLU A 194 -11.54 -65.32 3.92
C GLU A 194 -10.06 -65.18 3.53
N CYS A 195 -9.14 -65.83 4.24
CA CYS A 195 -7.71 -65.79 3.92
C CYS A 195 -6.96 -67.08 4.29
N GLN A 196 -6.04 -67.50 3.43
CA GLN A 196 -5.11 -68.59 3.73
C GLN A 196 -3.94 -68.09 4.59
N VAL A 197 -3.49 -68.89 5.56
CA VAL A 197 -2.47 -68.47 6.55
C VAL A 197 -1.13 -68.09 5.91
N ASN A 198 -0.78 -68.63 4.74
CA ASN A 198 0.41 -68.26 3.97
C ASN A 198 0.32 -66.90 3.24
N HIS A 199 -0.87 -66.30 3.15
CA HIS A 199 -1.10 -64.93 2.64
C HIS A 199 -1.54 -63.97 3.75
N TRP A 200 -1.45 -64.37 5.03
CA TRP A 200 -1.87 -63.58 6.18
C TRP A 200 -0.71 -62.75 6.77
N PHE A 201 -0.89 -61.43 6.80
CA PHE A 201 0.12 -60.48 7.27
C PHE A 201 -0.46 -59.61 8.41
N PHE A 202 0.14 -59.70 9.60
CA PHE A 202 -0.36 -59.01 10.80
C PHE A 202 0.66 -58.06 11.48
N THR A 203 1.97 -58.29 11.31
CA THR A 203 3.03 -57.48 11.94
C THR A 203 3.93 -56.74 10.95
N SER A 204 3.85 -57.09 9.67
CA SER A 204 4.62 -56.53 8.56
C SER A 204 3.88 -56.80 7.26
N CYS A 205 3.88 -55.85 6.33
CA CYS A 205 3.18 -56.01 5.04
C CYS A 205 3.81 -57.07 4.11
N PRO A 206 3.05 -57.52 3.08
CA PRO A 206 3.60 -58.34 2.00
C PRO A 206 4.87 -57.72 1.41
N PRO A 207 5.88 -58.53 1.04
CA PRO A 207 7.12 -58.01 0.45
C PRO A 207 6.88 -57.25 -0.85
N CYS A 208 5.90 -57.67 -1.66
CA CYS A 208 5.46 -56.91 -2.82
C CYS A 208 4.37 -55.91 -2.44
N ASN A 209 4.55 -54.65 -2.83
CA ASN A 209 3.56 -53.59 -2.66
C ASN A 209 3.58 -52.68 -3.89
N CYS A 210 2.85 -53.05 -4.95
CA CYS A 210 2.76 -52.30 -6.21
C CYS A 210 1.33 -51.84 -6.53
N ASN A 211 0.43 -51.91 -5.53
CA ASN A 211 -0.96 -51.49 -5.64
C ASN A 211 -1.73 -52.09 -6.83
N GLY A 212 -1.35 -53.27 -7.33
CA GLY A 212 -1.98 -53.88 -8.51
C GLY A 212 -1.54 -53.32 -9.86
N HIS A 213 -0.51 -52.46 -9.90
CA HIS A 213 -0.08 -51.73 -11.09
C HIS A 213 1.34 -52.08 -11.57
N SER A 214 2.00 -53.02 -10.90
CA SER A 214 3.22 -53.68 -11.37
C SER A 214 3.41 -55.00 -10.61
N HIS A 215 4.41 -55.79 -10.99
CA HIS A 215 4.73 -57.08 -10.39
C HIS A 215 6.10 -57.02 -9.68
N CYS A 216 6.30 -57.87 -8.67
CA CYS A 216 7.60 -58.05 -8.01
C CYS A 216 8.20 -59.42 -8.37
N PRO A 217 9.16 -59.51 -9.32
CA PRO A 217 9.70 -60.82 -9.74
C PRO A 217 10.54 -61.52 -8.65
N ASP A 218 11.45 -60.79 -7.98
CA ASP A 218 12.33 -61.37 -6.93
C ASP A 218 12.74 -60.35 -5.84
N ASN A 219 12.97 -59.09 -6.21
CA ASN A 219 13.63 -58.10 -5.34
C ASN A 219 12.70 -57.24 -4.46
N ASN A 220 11.42 -57.57 -4.33
CA ASN A 220 10.42 -56.77 -3.58
C ASN A 220 10.28 -55.31 -4.06
N ILE A 221 10.67 -55.06 -5.31
CA ILE A 221 10.62 -53.76 -5.99
C ILE A 221 9.71 -53.92 -7.21
N CYS A 222 8.81 -52.97 -7.40
CA CYS A 222 7.90 -52.91 -8.53
C CYS A 222 8.65 -52.67 -9.83
N GLU A 223 8.44 -53.54 -10.82
CA GLU A 223 8.94 -53.33 -12.19
C GLU A 223 8.49 -51.96 -12.74
N GLN A 224 9.37 -51.30 -13.49
CA GLN A 224 9.15 -49.95 -14.02
C GLN A 224 9.26 -49.94 -15.54
N PRO A 225 8.39 -49.18 -16.26
CA PRO A 225 7.38 -48.27 -15.73
C PRO A 225 6.12 -48.96 -15.22
N CYS A 226 5.49 -48.38 -14.20
CA CYS A 226 4.18 -48.81 -13.70
C CYS A 226 3.08 -48.78 -14.79
N SER A 227 2.12 -49.69 -14.64
CA SER A 227 0.92 -49.79 -15.48
C SER A 227 -0.20 -48.83 -15.04
N ASN A 228 -1.36 -48.89 -15.71
CA ASN A 228 -2.60 -48.20 -15.34
C ASN A 228 -2.48 -46.68 -15.11
N LEU A 229 -1.54 -46.02 -15.82
CA LEU A 229 -1.31 -44.57 -15.75
C LEU A 229 -0.77 -44.10 -14.38
N THR A 230 -0.13 -44.99 -13.63
CA THR A 230 0.46 -44.71 -12.31
C THR A 230 1.96 -44.41 -12.38
N THR A 231 2.56 -44.08 -11.24
CA THR A 231 3.99 -43.77 -11.08
C THR A 231 4.37 -43.82 -9.59
N GLY A 232 5.69 -43.83 -9.30
CA GLY A 232 6.23 -44.00 -7.96
C GLY A 232 6.80 -45.41 -7.75
N ASN A 233 7.58 -45.57 -6.67
CA ASN A 233 8.31 -46.82 -6.39
C ASN A 233 7.38 -48.01 -6.09
N HIS A 234 6.15 -47.71 -5.66
CA HIS A 234 5.09 -48.65 -5.32
C HIS A 234 3.88 -48.47 -6.25
N CYS A 235 4.06 -47.76 -7.38
CA CYS A 235 3.00 -47.35 -8.30
C CYS A 235 1.86 -46.59 -7.60
N GLU A 236 2.19 -45.89 -6.52
CA GLU A 236 1.27 -45.39 -5.50
C GLU A 236 0.69 -43.98 -5.80
N LYS A 237 0.97 -43.43 -6.98
CA LYS A 237 0.52 -42.10 -7.43
C LYS A 237 0.08 -42.13 -8.89
N CYS A 238 -0.86 -41.28 -9.27
CA CYS A 238 -1.16 -41.07 -10.69
C CYS A 238 -0.02 -40.34 -11.41
N SER A 239 0.20 -40.69 -12.68
CA SER A 239 1.15 -40.00 -13.56
C SER A 239 0.76 -38.54 -13.81
N LYS A 240 1.73 -37.71 -14.26
CA LYS A 240 1.46 -36.31 -14.60
C LYS A 240 0.37 -36.21 -15.68
N GLY A 241 -0.59 -35.31 -15.47
CA GLY A 241 -1.80 -35.21 -16.30
C GLY A 241 -2.91 -36.20 -15.95
N TYR A 242 -2.77 -36.93 -14.84
CA TYR A 242 -3.78 -37.84 -14.29
C TYR A 242 -3.98 -37.61 -12.78
N TRP A 243 -5.14 -38.02 -12.28
CA TRP A 243 -5.58 -37.85 -10.89
C TRP A 243 -6.47 -39.03 -10.45
N GLY A 244 -6.74 -39.15 -9.16
CA GLY A 244 -7.46 -40.26 -8.54
C GLY A 244 -6.61 -40.98 -7.51
N ASN A 245 -7.16 -42.05 -6.95
CA ASN A 245 -6.49 -42.87 -5.95
C ASN A 245 -6.15 -44.24 -6.56
N PRO A 246 -4.87 -44.56 -6.83
CA PRO A 246 -4.43 -45.84 -7.37
C PRO A 246 -4.21 -46.93 -6.31
N ILE A 247 -4.36 -46.61 -5.02
CA ILE A 247 -4.02 -47.55 -3.95
C ILE A 247 -4.88 -48.82 -4.04
N ASN A 248 -4.22 -49.99 -3.98
CA ASN A 248 -4.82 -51.33 -4.03
C ASN A 248 -5.81 -51.56 -5.19
N GLY A 249 -5.33 -51.47 -6.43
CA GLY A 249 -6.11 -51.71 -7.64
C GLY A 249 -6.99 -50.53 -8.06
N GLY A 250 -6.79 -49.38 -7.44
CA GLY A 250 -7.48 -48.12 -7.74
C GLY A 250 -7.19 -47.61 -9.16
N HIS A 251 -7.80 -46.48 -9.52
CA HIS A 251 -7.80 -46.02 -10.91
C HIS A 251 -7.44 -44.54 -11.05
N CYS A 252 -6.59 -44.25 -12.04
CA CYS A 252 -6.21 -42.90 -12.42
C CYS A 252 -6.98 -42.42 -13.65
N GLN A 253 -7.68 -41.30 -13.51
CA GLN A 253 -8.43 -40.61 -14.55
C GLN A 253 -7.61 -39.45 -15.12
N LYS A 254 -7.87 -39.05 -16.36
CA LYS A 254 -7.16 -37.95 -17.02
C LYS A 254 -7.61 -36.59 -16.45
N CYS A 255 -6.70 -35.61 -16.37
CA CYS A 255 -7.05 -34.23 -16.07
C CYS A 255 -7.87 -33.61 -17.22
N GLU A 256 -9.16 -33.34 -16.99
CA GLU A 256 -10.06 -32.77 -18.00
C GLU A 256 -10.12 -31.24 -17.91
N CYS A 257 -9.05 -30.58 -18.36
CA CYS A 257 -8.85 -29.13 -18.18
C CYS A 257 -9.23 -28.25 -19.39
N ASN A 258 -10.17 -28.72 -20.24
CA ASN A 258 -10.68 -28.01 -21.42
C ASN A 258 -9.61 -27.40 -22.37
N GLY A 259 -8.41 -28.01 -22.44
CA GLY A 259 -7.27 -27.48 -23.21
C GLY A 259 -6.59 -26.23 -22.60
N GLN A 260 -7.13 -25.70 -21.51
CA GLN A 260 -6.57 -24.55 -20.76
C GLN A 260 -5.60 -24.96 -19.64
N GLY A 261 -5.33 -26.25 -19.49
CA GLY A 261 -4.31 -26.82 -18.59
C GLY A 261 -3.95 -28.24 -19.00
N GLU A 262 -2.82 -28.74 -18.50
CA GLU A 262 -2.37 -30.14 -18.70
C GLU A 262 -2.35 -30.95 -17.40
N ASN A 263 -2.22 -30.27 -16.26
CA ASN A 263 -2.03 -30.89 -14.95
C ASN A 263 -3.12 -30.42 -13.99
N CYS A 264 -3.47 -31.28 -13.05
CA CYS A 264 -4.49 -31.04 -12.04
C CYS A 264 -4.03 -31.55 -10.66
N GLN A 265 -4.82 -31.27 -9.62
CA GLN A 265 -4.57 -31.77 -8.27
C GLN A 265 -4.77 -33.30 -8.23
N PRO A 266 -3.80 -34.09 -7.72
CA PRO A 266 -3.88 -35.56 -7.74
C PRO A 266 -5.11 -36.14 -7.06
N ASP A 267 -5.58 -35.52 -5.98
CA ASP A 267 -6.64 -36.09 -5.14
C ASP A 267 -8.05 -35.65 -5.55
N THR A 268 -8.18 -34.55 -6.32
CA THR A 268 -9.46 -33.87 -6.58
C THR A 268 -9.76 -33.59 -8.06
N GLY A 269 -8.79 -33.80 -8.96
CA GLY A 269 -8.95 -33.51 -10.39
C GLY A 269 -8.97 -32.02 -10.75
N LYS A 270 -8.94 -31.11 -9.76
CA LYS A 270 -9.02 -29.66 -9.97
C LYS A 270 -7.82 -29.15 -10.77
N CYS A 271 -8.09 -28.57 -11.93
CA CYS A 271 -7.09 -28.17 -12.90
C CYS A 271 -6.22 -26.98 -12.49
N PHE A 272 -4.97 -27.00 -12.94
CA PHE A 272 -4.07 -25.85 -12.90
C PHE A 272 -4.12 -25.12 -14.25
N CYS A 273 -4.85 -24.01 -14.31
CA CYS A 273 -5.06 -23.26 -15.55
C CYS A 273 -3.79 -22.52 -15.97
N ASN A 274 -3.40 -22.65 -17.25
CA ASN A 274 -2.21 -22.07 -17.85
C ASN A 274 -2.39 -20.59 -18.23
N THR A 275 -3.62 -20.10 -18.36
CA THR A 275 -3.94 -18.74 -18.78
C THR A 275 -4.50 -17.92 -17.61
N LYS A 276 -3.85 -16.81 -17.24
CA LYS A 276 -4.31 -15.93 -16.16
C LYS A 276 -5.67 -15.33 -16.53
N GLY A 277 -6.62 -15.42 -15.58
CA GLY A 277 -8.01 -14.98 -15.77
C GLY A 277 -8.97 -16.08 -16.24
N ILE A 278 -8.49 -17.32 -16.40
CA ILE A 278 -9.33 -18.51 -16.55
C ILE A 278 -9.38 -19.24 -15.19
N VAL A 279 -10.58 -19.63 -14.78
CA VAL A 279 -10.91 -20.23 -13.47
C VAL A 279 -12.01 -21.29 -13.63
N GLY A 280 -12.39 -21.92 -12.52
CA GLY A 280 -13.24 -23.11 -12.49
C GLY A 280 -12.43 -24.36 -12.16
N ASP A 281 -13.10 -25.47 -11.91
CA ASP A 281 -12.43 -26.73 -11.56
C ASP A 281 -11.82 -27.42 -12.79
N HIS A 282 -12.36 -27.14 -13.97
CA HIS A 282 -11.94 -27.63 -15.28
C HIS A 282 -11.45 -26.50 -16.19
N CYS A 283 -11.11 -25.32 -15.62
CA CYS A 283 -10.73 -24.10 -16.34
C CYS A 283 -11.79 -23.60 -17.34
N GLU A 284 -13.07 -23.76 -16.98
CA GLU A 284 -14.23 -23.58 -17.87
C GLU A 284 -14.88 -22.18 -17.81
N LYS A 285 -14.41 -21.26 -16.94
CA LYS A 285 -15.00 -19.92 -16.71
C LYS A 285 -13.95 -18.81 -16.74
N CYS A 286 -14.41 -17.58 -16.98
CA CYS A 286 -13.58 -16.38 -16.82
C CYS A 286 -13.66 -15.82 -15.39
N ASP A 287 -12.55 -15.25 -14.92
CA ASP A 287 -12.46 -14.53 -13.65
C ASP A 287 -13.08 -13.13 -13.77
N THR A 288 -14.41 -13.09 -13.79
CA THR A 288 -15.19 -11.85 -13.90
C THR A 288 -15.03 -10.96 -12.67
N GLN A 289 -14.64 -11.51 -11.51
CA GLN A 289 -14.35 -10.74 -10.30
C GLN A 289 -13.08 -9.89 -10.46
N ASN A 290 -12.07 -10.40 -11.18
CA ASN A 290 -10.84 -9.67 -11.52
C ASN A 290 -10.86 -9.05 -12.94
N HIS A 291 -12.05 -8.71 -13.44
CA HIS A 291 -12.27 -8.04 -14.75
C HIS A 291 -11.77 -8.81 -15.99
N TYR A 292 -11.79 -10.15 -15.96
CA TYR A 292 -11.59 -10.96 -17.15
C TYR A 292 -12.92 -11.35 -17.79
N ASN A 293 -13.06 -11.05 -19.09
CA ASN A 293 -14.29 -11.29 -19.85
C ASN A 293 -13.98 -11.98 -21.18
N GLY A 294 -14.85 -12.89 -21.62
CA GLY A 294 -14.67 -13.66 -22.84
C GLY A 294 -15.33 -15.04 -22.74
N ASP A 295 -14.81 -16.00 -23.49
CA ASP A 295 -15.21 -17.40 -23.48
C ASP A 295 -13.94 -18.26 -23.57
N PRO A 296 -13.58 -19.02 -22.51
CA PRO A 296 -12.32 -19.77 -22.46
C PRO A 296 -12.31 -21.04 -23.32
N ILE A 297 -13.47 -21.48 -23.83
CA ILE A 297 -13.60 -22.69 -24.65
C ILE A 297 -13.61 -22.31 -26.14
N LYS A 298 -14.31 -21.22 -26.51
CA LYS A 298 -14.37 -20.74 -27.90
C LYS A 298 -13.24 -19.78 -28.27
N SER A 299 -12.56 -19.19 -27.30
CA SER A 299 -11.56 -18.13 -27.53
C SER A 299 -10.55 -18.03 -26.37
N SER A 300 -10.63 -16.97 -25.57
CA SER A 300 -9.97 -16.80 -24.29
C SER A 300 -10.83 -15.90 -23.41
N CYS A 301 -10.51 -15.85 -22.12
CA CYS A 301 -10.80 -14.70 -21.28
C CYS A 301 -9.76 -13.60 -21.54
N TYR A 302 -10.17 -12.33 -21.48
CA TYR A 302 -9.31 -11.16 -21.70
C TYR A 302 -9.50 -10.15 -20.58
N TYR A 303 -8.42 -9.56 -20.08
CA TYR A 303 -8.51 -8.36 -19.24
C TYR A 303 -8.76 -7.13 -20.12
N GLU A 304 -9.71 -6.29 -19.76
CA GLU A 304 -10.04 -5.08 -20.52
C GLU A 304 -9.23 -3.87 -20.04
N LEU A 305 -8.31 -3.41 -20.87
CA LEU A 305 -7.46 -2.25 -20.59
C LEU A 305 -8.23 -0.97 -20.86
N THR A 306 -8.39 -0.11 -19.87
CA THR A 306 -8.88 1.27 -20.08
C THR A 306 -7.82 2.08 -20.82
N ILE A 307 -8.27 3.00 -21.68
CA ILE A 307 -7.39 3.85 -22.48
C ILE A 307 -6.82 5.02 -21.67
N ASP A 308 -5.62 5.48 -22.02
CA ASP A 308 -4.83 6.50 -21.32
C ASP A 308 -4.39 6.10 -19.90
N TYR A 309 -4.57 4.83 -19.53
CA TYR A 309 -4.05 4.23 -18.31
C TYR A 309 -2.91 3.24 -18.62
N GLN A 310 -1.95 3.16 -17.70
CA GLN A 310 -0.88 2.17 -17.72
C GLN A 310 -1.12 1.15 -16.61
N PHE A 311 -1.24 -0.11 -16.99
CA PHE A 311 -1.44 -1.23 -16.08
C PHE A 311 -0.12 -1.94 -15.81
N THR A 312 0.05 -2.47 -14.59
CA THR A 312 1.18 -3.33 -14.23
C THR A 312 0.66 -4.60 -13.58
N PHE A 313 0.81 -5.73 -14.28
CA PHE A 313 0.44 -7.06 -13.79
C PHE A 313 1.66 -7.71 -13.16
N ASN A 314 1.55 -8.15 -11.92
CA ASN A 314 2.62 -8.88 -11.22
C ASN A 314 2.14 -10.30 -10.93
N LEU A 315 2.79 -11.28 -11.57
CA LEU A 315 2.56 -12.71 -11.39
C LEU A 315 3.78 -13.28 -10.66
N SER A 316 3.82 -13.09 -9.33
CA SER A 316 4.94 -13.49 -8.48
C SER A 316 4.52 -14.33 -7.26
N LYS A 317 3.24 -14.67 -7.12
CA LYS A 317 2.75 -15.48 -5.99
C LYS A 317 2.97 -16.97 -6.25
N LYS A 318 2.94 -17.78 -5.18
CA LYS A 318 3.00 -19.25 -5.27
C LYS A 318 1.83 -19.85 -6.06
N GLU A 319 0.66 -19.21 -6.03
CA GLU A 319 -0.51 -19.60 -6.84
C GLU A 319 -0.34 -19.30 -8.34
N ASP A 320 0.37 -18.21 -8.70
CA ASP A 320 0.57 -17.82 -10.10
C ASP A 320 1.45 -18.79 -10.90
N ARG A 321 2.22 -19.68 -10.23
CA ARG A 321 3.30 -20.51 -10.80
C ARG A 321 2.94 -21.36 -12.03
N HIS A 322 1.65 -21.59 -12.27
CA HIS A 322 1.13 -22.40 -13.38
C HIS A 322 0.79 -21.56 -14.62
N PHE A 323 0.64 -20.24 -14.47
CA PHE A 323 0.33 -19.37 -15.60
C PHE A 323 1.55 -19.22 -16.53
N THR A 324 1.33 -19.49 -17.81
CA THR A 324 2.29 -19.30 -18.91
C THR A 324 1.72 -18.39 -20.01
N LYS A 325 0.46 -17.96 -19.87
CA LYS A 325 -0.25 -17.06 -20.78
C LYS A 325 -1.06 -16.00 -20.01
N ILE A 326 -1.21 -14.81 -20.59
CA ILE A 326 -2.13 -13.75 -20.14
C ILE A 326 -2.55 -12.90 -21.33
N ASN A 327 -3.85 -12.62 -21.44
CA ASN A 327 -4.45 -12.01 -22.63
C ASN A 327 -5.22 -10.74 -22.27
N PHE A 328 -5.09 -9.71 -23.11
CA PHE A 328 -5.63 -8.37 -22.91
C PHE A 328 -6.44 -7.92 -24.13
N ARG A 329 -7.38 -6.99 -23.94
CA ARG A 329 -8.09 -6.30 -25.02
C ARG A 329 -8.18 -4.79 -24.78
N ASN A 330 -8.23 -4.01 -25.86
CA ASN A 330 -8.53 -2.58 -25.83
C ASN A 330 -9.32 -2.16 -27.08
N SER A 331 -10.32 -1.30 -26.89
CA SER A 331 -11.08 -0.63 -27.96
C SER A 331 -10.83 0.88 -27.89
N PRO A 332 -10.02 1.48 -28.79
CA PRO A 332 -9.75 2.91 -28.74
C PRO A 332 -11.00 3.75 -29.02
N GLN A 333 -11.29 4.69 -28.13
CA GLN A 333 -12.60 5.37 -28.09
C GLN A 333 -12.64 6.69 -28.88
N LYS A 334 -11.49 7.33 -29.13
CA LYS A 334 -11.41 8.66 -29.76
C LYS A 334 -11.19 8.49 -31.28
N PRO A 335 -12.14 8.81 -32.17
CA PRO A 335 -11.96 8.62 -33.61
C PRO A 335 -10.82 9.48 -34.18
N GLU A 336 -10.61 10.67 -33.64
CA GLU A 336 -9.72 11.69 -34.22
C GLU A 336 -8.24 11.57 -33.84
N ILE A 337 -7.82 10.55 -33.08
CA ILE A 337 -6.47 10.45 -32.50
C ILE A 337 -5.86 9.06 -32.75
N ASP A 338 -4.60 9.01 -33.20
CA ASP A 338 -3.83 7.76 -33.34
C ASP A 338 -3.74 7.01 -31.99
N ALA A 339 -3.85 5.68 -32.01
CA ALA A 339 -3.67 4.87 -30.81
C ALA A 339 -2.20 4.42 -30.65
N ASP A 340 -1.54 4.87 -29.59
CA ASP A 340 -0.19 4.45 -29.21
C ASP A 340 -0.26 3.28 -28.22
N PHE A 341 0.30 2.14 -28.60
CA PHE A 341 0.43 0.93 -27.78
C PHE A 341 1.85 0.77 -27.23
N THR A 342 1.98 0.37 -25.97
CA THR A 342 3.25 0.03 -25.31
C THR A 342 3.13 -1.19 -24.42
N ILE A 343 4.16 -2.02 -24.39
CA ILE A 343 4.29 -3.18 -23.48
C ILE A 343 5.75 -3.46 -23.13
N THR A 344 5.98 -3.89 -21.88
CA THR A 344 7.30 -4.26 -21.33
C THR A 344 7.13 -5.48 -20.42
N CYS A 345 7.78 -6.60 -20.77
CA CYS A 345 7.86 -7.81 -19.94
C CYS A 345 9.22 -7.91 -19.22
N SER A 346 9.20 -8.25 -17.93
CA SER A 346 10.40 -8.31 -17.08
C SER A 346 11.34 -9.49 -17.34
N VAL A 347 10.85 -10.55 -17.96
CA VAL A 347 11.59 -11.77 -18.33
C VAL A 347 11.32 -12.13 -19.80
N PRO A 348 12.12 -12.99 -20.43
CA PRO A 348 11.84 -13.48 -21.78
C PRO A 348 10.42 -14.07 -21.86
N ALA A 349 9.63 -13.48 -22.74
CA ALA A 349 8.24 -13.81 -23.02
C ALA A 349 7.95 -13.41 -24.47
N LYS A 350 7.04 -14.11 -25.14
CA LYS A 350 6.56 -13.75 -26.47
C LYS A 350 5.23 -13.03 -26.38
N MET A 351 4.89 -12.30 -27.44
CA MET A 351 3.59 -11.69 -27.61
C MET A 351 3.12 -11.69 -29.06
N ASP A 352 1.80 -11.78 -29.21
CA ASP A 352 1.07 -11.61 -30.46
C ASP A 352 0.09 -10.45 -30.31
N ILE A 353 -0.18 -9.74 -31.41
CA ILE A 353 -1.17 -8.66 -31.48
C ILE A 353 -2.07 -8.93 -32.67
N SER A 354 -3.37 -9.06 -32.42
CA SER A 354 -4.41 -9.12 -33.45
C SER A 354 -5.32 -7.90 -33.38
N VAL A 355 -6.06 -7.69 -34.47
CA VAL A 355 -7.06 -6.63 -34.59
C VAL A 355 -8.34 -7.19 -35.19
N LYS A 356 -9.46 -6.79 -34.62
CA LYS A 356 -10.80 -7.04 -35.15
C LYS A 356 -11.44 -5.69 -35.47
N ARG A 357 -11.95 -5.52 -36.69
CA ARG A 357 -12.64 -4.31 -37.15
C ARG A 357 -14.08 -4.66 -37.51
N ALA A 358 -15.01 -3.73 -37.32
CA ALA A 358 -16.42 -3.94 -37.69
C ALA A 358 -16.54 -4.38 -39.16
N GLY A 359 -17.30 -5.45 -39.41
CA GLY A 359 -17.48 -6.05 -40.75
C GLY A 359 -16.31 -6.91 -41.27
N PHE A 360 -15.19 -7.02 -40.56
CA PHE A 360 -14.01 -7.78 -41.00
C PHE A 360 -13.66 -8.94 -40.03
N PRO A 361 -13.07 -10.04 -40.54
CA PRO A 361 -12.49 -11.07 -39.69
C PRO A 361 -11.30 -10.52 -38.90
N GLU A 362 -10.97 -11.19 -37.80
CA GLU A 362 -9.79 -10.87 -36.99
C GLU A 362 -8.50 -11.17 -37.77
N LYS A 363 -7.52 -10.27 -37.67
CA LYS A 363 -6.23 -10.38 -38.37
C LYS A 363 -5.08 -10.18 -37.38
N PHE A 364 -4.11 -11.09 -37.40
CA PHE A 364 -2.84 -10.88 -36.72
C PHE A 364 -2.01 -9.79 -37.42
N LEU A 365 -1.52 -8.83 -36.63
CA LEU A 365 -0.62 -7.77 -37.06
C LEU A 365 0.83 -8.11 -36.71
N TYR A 366 1.03 -8.73 -35.56
CA TYR A 366 2.32 -9.17 -35.04
C TYR A 366 2.16 -10.54 -34.38
N ALA A 367 3.15 -11.42 -34.52
CA ALA A 367 3.16 -12.74 -33.88
C ALA A 367 4.60 -13.16 -33.53
N GLY A 368 4.77 -13.86 -32.41
CA GLY A 368 6.05 -14.39 -31.93
C GLY A 368 7.07 -13.32 -31.51
N ILE A 369 6.65 -12.06 -31.27
CA ILE A 369 7.54 -10.94 -30.97
C ILE A 369 7.98 -11.01 -29.50
N ASN A 370 9.26 -10.73 -29.21
CA ASN A 370 9.75 -10.68 -27.84
C ASN A 370 9.13 -9.48 -27.08
N CYS A 371 8.50 -9.75 -25.94
CA CYS A 371 7.77 -8.77 -25.13
C CYS A 371 8.67 -7.79 -24.33
N SER A 372 10.00 -7.89 -24.43
CA SER A 372 10.97 -7.18 -23.56
C SER A 372 10.67 -5.69 -23.41
N THR A 373 10.65 -4.94 -24.51
CA THR A 373 10.08 -3.59 -24.61
C THR A 373 9.61 -3.38 -26.05
N PHE A 374 8.31 -3.14 -26.25
CA PHE A 374 7.73 -2.93 -27.57
C PHE A 374 6.78 -1.72 -27.56
N ARG A 375 6.81 -0.94 -28.65
CA ARG A 375 5.91 0.19 -28.88
C ARG A 375 5.49 0.23 -30.35
N GLN A 376 4.20 0.41 -30.59
CA GLN A 376 3.63 0.55 -31.93
C GLN A 376 2.59 1.68 -31.93
N ARG A 377 2.48 2.42 -33.05
CA ARG A 377 1.36 3.34 -33.28
C ARG A 377 0.41 2.76 -34.32
N PHE A 378 -0.88 2.77 -34.02
CA PHE A 378 -1.94 2.42 -34.94
C PHE A 378 -2.61 3.72 -35.44
N PRO A 379 -2.40 4.13 -36.70
CA PRO A 379 -2.88 5.41 -37.19
C PRO A 379 -4.39 5.37 -37.48
N LYS A 380 -5.10 6.45 -37.15
CA LYS A 380 -6.56 6.54 -37.38
C LYS A 380 -6.97 6.44 -38.86
N THR A 381 -6.02 6.62 -39.78
CA THR A 381 -6.23 6.50 -41.24
C THR A 381 -6.30 5.05 -41.73
N GLU A 382 -5.91 4.07 -40.91
CA GLU A 382 -5.94 2.64 -41.21
C GLU A 382 -6.91 1.87 -40.29
N TYR A 383 -7.15 2.42 -39.09
CA TYR A 383 -7.98 1.82 -38.04
C TYR A 383 -9.06 2.80 -37.59
N THR A 384 -10.33 2.49 -37.91
CA THR A 384 -11.48 3.30 -37.52
C THR A 384 -11.77 3.10 -36.02
N PHE A 385 -11.44 4.10 -35.20
CA PHE A 385 -11.66 4.08 -33.75
C PHE A 385 -13.03 4.65 -33.35
N GLY A 386 -13.46 4.40 -32.12
CA GLY A 386 -14.78 4.77 -31.61
C GLY A 386 -15.80 3.63 -31.66
N HIS A 387 -17.08 3.99 -31.62
CA HIS A 387 -18.23 3.07 -31.56
C HIS A 387 -19.16 3.25 -32.76
N SER A 388 -19.84 2.19 -33.17
CA SER A 388 -20.92 2.25 -34.16
C SER A 388 -22.09 3.05 -33.59
N PRO A 389 -22.68 4.01 -34.34
CA PRO A 389 -23.85 4.77 -33.89
C PRO A 389 -25.13 3.93 -33.85
N GLU A 390 -25.13 2.72 -34.42
CA GLU A 390 -26.28 1.83 -34.49
C GLU A 390 -26.35 0.93 -33.23
N ASP A 391 -25.28 0.18 -32.95
CA ASP A 391 -25.23 -0.85 -31.89
C ASP A 391 -24.40 -0.44 -30.65
N ASN A 392 -23.76 0.73 -30.64
CA ASN A 392 -22.68 1.11 -29.69
C ASN A 392 -21.48 0.14 -29.64
N SER A 393 -21.37 -0.81 -30.57
CA SER A 393 -20.26 -1.75 -30.69
C SER A 393 -18.95 -1.05 -31.10
N SER A 394 -17.80 -1.45 -30.53
CA SER A 394 -16.50 -0.84 -30.87
C SER A 394 -16.11 -1.12 -32.32
N LEU A 395 -15.71 -0.08 -33.06
CA LEU A 395 -15.39 -0.19 -34.50
C LEU A 395 -14.04 -0.88 -34.76
N THR A 396 -13.10 -0.76 -33.84
CA THR A 396 -11.83 -1.48 -33.81
C THR A 396 -11.50 -1.93 -32.39
N THR A 397 -11.14 -3.19 -32.22
CA THR A 397 -10.62 -3.78 -30.98
C THR A 397 -9.29 -4.46 -31.26
N PHE A 398 -8.28 -4.17 -30.45
CA PHE A 398 -7.00 -4.88 -30.43
C PHE A 398 -7.02 -5.95 -29.34
N TYR A 399 -6.48 -7.12 -29.65
CA TYR A 399 -6.20 -8.17 -28.67
C TYR A 399 -4.68 -8.37 -28.59
N VAL A 400 -4.18 -8.50 -27.36
CA VAL A 400 -2.75 -8.71 -27.08
C VAL A 400 -2.61 -9.98 -26.26
N PHE A 401 -1.88 -10.94 -26.80
CA PHE A 401 -1.63 -12.24 -26.17
C PHE A 401 -0.18 -12.26 -25.71
N VAL A 402 0.09 -12.53 -24.43
CA VAL A 402 1.46 -12.69 -23.91
C VAL A 402 1.62 -14.14 -23.45
N HIS A 403 2.67 -14.80 -23.91
CA HIS A 403 2.88 -16.25 -23.74
C HIS A 403 4.36 -16.64 -23.67
N ASP A 404 4.62 -17.95 -23.58
CA ASP A 404 5.95 -18.57 -23.42
C ASP A 404 6.78 -18.08 -22.22
N PHE A 405 6.13 -17.47 -21.21
CA PHE A 405 6.78 -17.02 -19.99
C PHE A 405 6.70 -18.06 -18.86
N ARG A 406 7.51 -17.86 -17.82
CA ARG A 406 7.39 -18.55 -16.52
C ARG A 406 7.49 -17.52 -15.38
N PRO A 407 6.58 -17.56 -14.39
CA PRO A 407 6.67 -16.74 -13.19
C PRO A 407 7.98 -16.97 -12.40
N PRO A 408 8.51 -15.95 -11.68
CA PRO A 408 7.93 -14.62 -11.49
C PRO A 408 8.11 -13.70 -12.70
N ILE A 409 7.05 -12.98 -13.06
CA ILE A 409 7.05 -11.98 -14.15
C ILE A 409 6.20 -10.77 -13.75
N TRP A 410 6.68 -9.57 -14.08
CA TRP A 410 5.83 -8.39 -14.20
C TRP A 410 5.71 -7.96 -15.66
N ILE A 411 4.53 -7.45 -16.01
CA ILE A 411 4.18 -6.96 -17.35
C ILE A 411 3.56 -5.58 -17.18
N GLN A 412 4.18 -4.56 -17.78
CA GLN A 412 3.66 -3.20 -17.87
C GLN A 412 3.06 -3.00 -19.26
N ILE A 413 1.82 -2.53 -19.36
CA ILE A 413 1.07 -2.44 -20.62
C ILE A 413 0.15 -1.21 -20.65
N ALA A 414 0.07 -0.53 -21.79
CA ALA A 414 -0.81 0.62 -21.98
C ALA A 414 -1.26 0.80 -23.45
N PHE A 415 -2.49 1.28 -23.62
CA PHE A 415 -2.98 1.91 -24.84
C PHE A 415 -3.30 3.38 -24.53
N SER A 416 -2.94 4.30 -25.42
CA SER A 416 -3.14 5.74 -25.22
C SER A 416 -3.57 6.45 -26.50
N GLN A 417 -4.38 7.50 -26.33
CA GLN A 417 -4.82 8.41 -27.39
C GLN A 417 -4.68 9.86 -26.90
N TYR A 418 -3.43 10.30 -26.71
CA TYR A 418 -3.11 11.69 -26.47
C TYR A 418 -3.01 12.45 -27.81
N PRO A 419 -3.66 13.61 -27.98
CA PRO A 419 -3.38 14.46 -29.12
C PRO A 419 -1.92 14.93 -29.03
N LYS A 420 -1.19 14.89 -30.15
CA LYS A 420 0.21 15.32 -30.19
C LYS A 420 0.30 16.78 -29.72
N LEU A 421 1.02 17.01 -28.61
CA LEU A 421 1.36 18.37 -28.18
C LEU A 421 2.15 19.04 -29.31
N ASN A 422 1.50 19.97 -30.00
CA ASN A 422 2.13 20.71 -31.07
C ASN A 422 3.14 21.69 -30.45
N LEU A 423 4.40 21.24 -30.35
CA LEU A 423 5.52 22.01 -29.81
C LEU A 423 5.63 23.40 -30.45
N GLN A 424 5.39 23.51 -31.76
CA GLN A 424 5.39 24.79 -32.46
C GLN A 424 4.28 25.72 -31.92
N GLN A 425 3.06 25.20 -31.71
CA GLN A 425 1.95 25.97 -31.15
C GLN A 425 2.20 26.35 -29.68
N PHE A 426 2.80 25.45 -28.87
CA PHE A 426 3.22 25.76 -27.51
C PHE A 426 4.24 26.93 -27.49
N PHE A 427 5.29 26.85 -28.30
CA PHE A 427 6.29 27.92 -28.40
C PHE A 427 5.73 29.22 -28.96
N ILE A 428 4.81 29.17 -29.93
CA ILE A 428 4.11 30.37 -30.43
C ILE A 428 3.31 31.04 -29.30
N THR A 429 2.43 30.29 -28.62
CA THR A 429 1.56 30.86 -27.56
C THR A 429 2.36 31.37 -26.37
N PHE A 430 3.45 30.67 -25.99
CA PHE A 430 4.37 31.15 -24.95
C PHE A 430 5.07 32.45 -25.39
N SER A 431 5.58 32.50 -26.62
CA SER A 431 6.33 33.65 -27.13
C SER A 431 5.45 34.89 -27.32
N THR A 432 4.22 34.74 -27.82
CA THR A 432 3.30 35.88 -27.96
C THR A 432 2.89 36.44 -26.61
N CYS A 433 2.61 35.58 -25.62
CA CYS A 433 2.32 36.01 -24.26
C CYS A 433 3.51 36.76 -23.63
N PHE A 434 4.73 36.22 -23.77
CA PHE A 434 5.96 36.86 -23.29
C PHE A 434 6.21 38.22 -23.95
N LEU A 435 6.06 38.34 -25.27
CA LEU A 435 6.22 39.60 -26.00
C LEU A 435 5.16 40.64 -25.62
N LEU A 436 3.92 40.23 -25.36
CA LEU A 436 2.87 41.12 -24.85
C LEU A 436 3.21 41.66 -23.45
N LEU A 437 3.73 40.82 -22.55
CA LEU A 437 4.18 41.25 -21.22
C LEU A 437 5.39 42.21 -21.31
N LEU A 438 6.34 41.96 -22.20
CA LEU A 438 7.45 42.90 -22.47
C LEU A 438 6.97 44.24 -23.05
N LEU A 439 5.98 44.24 -23.95
CA LEU A 439 5.36 45.46 -24.46
C LEU A 439 4.69 46.26 -23.33
N MET A 440 3.91 45.61 -22.46
CA MET A 440 3.29 46.26 -21.31
C MET A 440 4.34 46.83 -20.34
N ALA A 441 5.41 46.09 -20.06
CA ALA A 441 6.53 46.57 -19.25
C ALA A 441 7.24 47.79 -19.89
N ALA A 442 7.46 47.76 -21.21
CA ALA A 442 8.06 48.88 -21.94
C ALA A 442 7.17 50.12 -21.96
N VAL A 443 5.85 49.96 -22.12
CA VAL A 443 4.86 51.05 -22.03
C VAL A 443 4.83 51.66 -20.63
N LEU A 444 4.74 50.83 -19.58
CA LEU A 444 4.81 51.29 -18.19
C LEU A 444 6.13 52.00 -17.87
N TRP A 445 7.26 51.48 -18.38
CA TRP A 445 8.56 52.14 -18.27
C TRP A 445 8.60 53.50 -18.99
N LYS A 446 7.99 53.63 -20.18
CA LYS A 446 7.89 54.91 -20.90
C LYS A 446 6.96 55.91 -20.22
N ILE A 447 5.85 55.46 -19.66
CA ILE A 447 4.95 56.28 -18.83
C ILE A 447 5.71 56.79 -17.60
N LYS A 448 6.42 55.90 -16.88
CA LYS A 448 7.29 56.28 -15.76
C LYS A 448 8.38 57.27 -16.17
N GLN A 449 9.07 57.03 -17.28
CA GLN A 449 10.12 57.92 -17.80
C GLN A 449 9.58 59.32 -18.11
N LYS A 450 8.39 59.43 -18.71
CA LYS A 450 7.69 60.71 -18.95
C LYS A 450 7.26 61.39 -17.65
N TYR A 451 6.68 60.64 -16.71
CA TYR A 451 6.24 61.17 -15.41
C TYR A 451 7.41 61.70 -14.57
N ASP A 452 8.51 60.93 -14.46
CA ASP A 452 9.72 61.35 -13.75
C ASP A 452 10.36 62.58 -14.42
N THR A 453 10.29 62.71 -15.75
CA THR A 453 10.76 63.90 -16.49
C THR A 453 9.87 65.12 -16.22
N PHE A 454 8.55 64.97 -16.23
CA PHE A 454 7.60 66.03 -15.92
C PHE A 454 7.81 66.55 -14.48
N ARG A 455 7.89 65.63 -13.52
CA ARG A 455 8.11 65.95 -12.10
C ARG A 455 9.42 66.68 -11.83
N ARG A 456 10.48 66.42 -12.62
CA ARG A 456 11.74 67.18 -12.58
C ARG A 456 11.57 68.61 -13.09
N ARG A 457 10.89 68.81 -14.23
CA ARG A 457 10.61 70.16 -14.77
C ARG A 457 9.79 71.01 -13.81
N GLN A 458 8.77 70.42 -13.17
CA GLN A 458 7.90 71.13 -12.24
C GLN A 458 8.66 71.61 -10.98
N ARG A 459 9.66 70.87 -10.50
CA ARG A 459 10.54 71.31 -9.40
C ARG A 459 11.42 72.50 -9.79
N LEU A 460 12.06 72.44 -10.96
CA LEU A 460 12.92 73.52 -11.46
C LEU A 460 12.14 74.84 -11.61
N PHE A 461 10.86 74.78 -11.99
CA PHE A 461 10.03 75.97 -12.14
C PHE A 461 9.78 76.67 -10.79
N VAL A 462 9.41 75.91 -9.75
CA VAL A 462 9.21 76.44 -8.38
C VAL A 462 10.53 76.96 -7.79
N GLU A 463 11.65 76.29 -8.07
CA GLU A 463 12.97 76.72 -7.63
C GLU A 463 13.40 78.05 -8.28
N MET A 464 13.16 78.24 -9.59
CA MET A 464 13.38 79.51 -10.28
C MET A 464 12.48 80.63 -9.75
N GLU A 465 11.21 80.34 -9.47
CA GLU A 465 10.25 81.31 -8.91
C GLU A 465 10.68 81.77 -7.50
N GLN A 466 11.14 80.83 -6.65
CA GLN A 466 11.68 81.15 -5.32
C GLN A 466 13.02 81.91 -5.37
N MET A 467 13.82 81.75 -6.43
CA MET A 467 15.01 82.58 -6.66
C MET A 467 14.62 84.01 -7.09
N ALA A 468 13.60 84.16 -7.94
CA ALA A 468 13.09 85.46 -8.40
C ALA A 468 12.37 86.26 -7.30
N SER A 469 11.76 85.59 -6.31
CA SER A 469 11.00 86.24 -5.23
C SER A 469 11.84 86.72 -4.04
N ARG A 470 13.18 86.74 -4.13
CA ARG A 470 14.05 87.25 -3.05
C ARG A 470 14.04 88.80 -3.06
N PRO A 471 13.75 89.48 -1.94
CA PRO A 471 13.69 90.95 -1.92
C PRO A 471 15.08 91.58 -2.07
N PHE A 472 15.19 92.56 -2.97
CA PHE A 472 16.39 93.38 -3.10
C PHE A 472 16.55 94.31 -1.89
N SER A 473 17.76 94.44 -1.38
CA SER A 473 18.11 95.35 -0.28
C SER A 473 19.12 96.39 -0.77
N GLN A 474 18.88 97.66 -0.41
CA GLN A 474 19.78 98.78 -0.72
C GLN A 474 20.45 99.25 0.57
N VAL A 475 21.78 99.37 0.54
CA VAL A 475 22.58 99.86 1.66
C VAL A 475 23.24 101.18 1.25
N VAL A 476 22.97 102.24 2.03
CA VAL A 476 23.66 103.53 1.89
C VAL A 476 24.97 103.44 2.67
N VAL A 477 26.06 103.93 2.08
CA VAL A 477 27.40 103.91 2.68
C VAL A 477 27.99 105.31 2.65
N GLU A 478 28.34 105.83 3.82
CA GLU A 478 29.08 107.07 3.98
C GLU A 478 30.58 106.79 3.88
N ILE A 479 31.33 107.69 3.24
CA ILE A 479 32.78 107.54 2.99
C ILE A 479 33.48 108.74 3.62
N GLU A 480 34.16 108.52 4.74
CA GLU A 480 34.95 109.58 5.39
C GLU A 480 36.00 110.14 4.43
N ASN A 481 35.96 111.46 4.22
CA ASN A 481 37.03 112.15 3.50
C ASN A 481 38.17 112.49 4.47
N ARG A 482 39.41 112.17 4.09
CA ARG A 482 40.57 112.16 4.99
C ARG A 482 41.59 113.24 4.61
N ASP A 483 41.15 114.49 4.73
CA ASP A 483 42.04 115.66 4.68
C ASP A 483 42.44 116.07 6.10
N ASN A 484 43.66 116.60 6.26
CA ASN A 484 44.30 116.95 7.54
C ASN A 484 44.54 115.78 8.53
N ILE A 485 45.53 114.93 8.21
CA ILE A 485 46.52 114.52 9.23
C ILE A 485 47.89 114.90 8.68
N ASP A 486 48.52 115.89 9.30
CA ASP A 486 49.80 116.47 8.89
C ASP A 486 50.97 115.49 9.12
N LEU A 487 52.02 115.58 8.30
CA LEU A 487 52.99 114.50 8.08
C LEU A 487 54.38 114.71 8.73
N THR A 488 54.53 115.66 9.66
CA THR A 488 55.80 115.89 10.36
C THR A 488 55.66 116.08 11.86
N HIS A 489 55.34 114.99 12.59
CA HIS A 489 55.70 114.87 14.01
C HIS A 489 56.09 113.43 14.38
N THR A 490 57.29 113.05 13.98
CA THR A 490 58.04 111.96 14.59
C THR A 490 58.63 112.38 15.94
N MET A 491 59.02 111.39 16.74
CA MET A 491 59.77 111.48 18.00
C MET A 491 59.04 112.04 19.25
N GLU A 492 58.97 111.14 20.24
CA GLU A 492 59.24 111.35 21.67
C GLU A 492 58.31 112.26 22.50
N GLY A 493 57.66 111.64 23.50
CA GLY A 493 56.71 112.29 24.41
C GLY A 493 56.11 111.30 25.43
N ILE A 494 56.95 110.52 26.10
CA ILE A 494 56.49 109.47 27.03
C ILE A 494 55.96 110.08 28.33
N THR A 495 54.65 109.97 28.61
CA THR A 495 54.14 109.44 29.89
C THR A 495 52.61 109.28 29.94
N HIS A 496 52.17 108.16 30.55
CA HIS A 496 50.88 107.93 31.20
C HIS A 496 49.53 107.82 30.43
N LEU A 497 48.75 106.83 30.90
CA LEU A 497 47.29 106.70 30.90
C LEU A 497 46.47 106.31 29.64
N THR A 498 46.37 104.98 29.45
CA THR A 498 45.12 104.20 29.30
C THR A 498 44.37 104.08 27.96
N LYS A 499 43.58 102.98 27.92
CA LYS A 499 42.53 102.57 26.96
C LYS A 499 43.00 102.03 25.61
N LYS A 500 42.67 100.75 25.39
CA LYS A 500 42.81 100.02 24.13
C LYS A 500 42.09 100.77 23.00
N ARG A 501 42.83 101.28 22.01
CA ARG A 501 42.25 101.52 20.68
C ARG A 501 41.86 100.17 20.10
N LYS A 502 40.58 99.98 19.76
CA LYS A 502 40.19 98.84 18.92
C LYS A 502 40.92 98.94 17.58
N LYS A 503 41.28 97.80 17.00
CA LYS A 503 41.58 97.71 15.58
C LYS A 503 40.24 97.42 14.90
N ASP A 504 39.67 98.41 14.24
CA ASP A 504 38.37 98.25 13.61
C ASP A 504 38.46 97.32 12.41
N CYS A 505 37.67 96.25 12.44
CA CYS A 505 37.49 95.33 11.32
C CYS A 505 36.26 95.80 10.52
N PRO A 506 36.31 95.79 9.18
CA PRO A 506 35.18 96.23 8.36
C PRO A 506 33.98 95.30 8.55
N SER A 507 32.81 95.87 8.79
CA SER A 507 31.54 95.14 8.80
C SER A 507 31.15 94.71 7.37
N PRO A 508 30.67 93.47 7.17
CA PRO A 508 30.20 93.02 5.87
C PRO A 508 28.84 93.63 5.51
N ILE A 509 28.62 93.86 4.21
CA ILE A 509 27.32 94.29 3.66
C ILE A 509 26.34 93.12 3.60
N ALA A 510 26.84 91.91 3.32
CA ALA A 510 26.06 90.68 3.35
C ALA A 510 26.90 89.48 3.80
N LEU A 511 26.23 88.47 4.34
CA LEU A 511 26.81 87.18 4.72
C LEU A 511 25.78 86.10 4.40
N GLU A 512 26.05 85.25 3.40
CA GLU A 512 25.18 84.14 2.99
C GLU A 512 25.78 82.80 3.46
N PRO A 513 25.17 82.11 4.44
CA PRO A 513 25.65 80.82 4.91
C PRO A 513 25.64 79.74 3.82
N CYS A 514 26.75 79.01 3.69
CA CYS A 514 26.82 77.81 2.87
C CYS A 514 25.98 76.68 3.49
N SER A 515 25.58 75.70 2.67
CA SER A 515 24.80 74.55 3.12
C SER A 515 25.45 73.83 4.32
N GLY A 516 24.73 73.80 5.45
CA GLY A 516 25.21 73.24 6.71
C GLY A 516 25.83 74.23 7.71
N ASN A 517 25.79 75.54 7.43
CA ASN A 517 26.11 76.63 8.37
C ASN A 517 27.52 76.60 9.02
N ARG A 518 28.50 75.92 8.41
CA ARG A 518 29.92 75.91 8.86
C ARG A 518 30.80 76.94 8.16
N ALA A 519 30.30 77.51 7.07
CA ALA A 519 30.95 78.57 6.32
C ALA A 519 29.89 79.52 5.75
N ALA A 520 30.31 80.69 5.30
CA ALA A 520 29.49 81.67 4.61
C ALA A 520 30.31 82.43 3.57
N VAL A 521 29.65 82.87 2.49
CA VAL A 521 30.23 83.88 1.60
C VAL A 521 29.91 85.25 2.18
N LEU A 522 30.94 86.06 2.39
CA LEU A 522 30.91 87.35 3.04
C LEU A 522 31.24 88.44 2.00
N SER A 523 30.34 89.41 1.84
CA SER A 523 30.46 90.50 0.86
C SER A 523 30.86 91.81 1.53
N LEU A 524 31.89 92.46 1.01
CA LEU A 524 32.51 93.67 1.53
C LEU A 524 32.52 94.77 0.46
N LEU A 525 32.41 96.03 0.89
CA LEU A 525 32.87 97.16 0.09
C LEU A 525 34.36 97.37 0.32
N VAL A 526 35.11 97.61 -0.76
CA VAL A 526 36.55 97.85 -0.71
C VAL A 526 36.89 99.10 -1.53
N ARG A 527 37.61 100.06 -0.93
CA ARG A 527 38.15 101.22 -1.66
C ARG A 527 39.37 100.79 -2.46
N LEU A 528 39.34 101.05 -3.76
CA LEU A 528 40.43 100.78 -4.69
C LEU A 528 41.60 101.76 -4.43
N PRO A 529 42.86 101.35 -4.64
CA PRO A 529 44.02 102.18 -4.36
C PRO A 529 44.07 103.40 -5.30
N THR A 530 44.16 104.60 -4.74
CA THR A 530 44.13 105.87 -5.48
C THR A 530 45.50 106.30 -6.04
N GLY A 531 46.51 105.43 -6.00
CA GLY A 531 47.85 105.71 -6.56
C GLY A 531 48.64 106.85 -5.90
N GLY A 532 48.22 107.32 -4.72
CA GLY A 532 48.79 108.47 -4.03
C GLY A 532 48.01 109.78 -4.22
N LEU A 533 46.95 109.78 -5.04
CA LEU A 533 46.02 110.90 -5.19
C LEU A 533 44.90 110.84 -4.13
N GLN A 534 44.24 111.96 -3.82
CA GLN A 534 43.06 111.98 -2.93
C GLN A 534 41.88 111.15 -3.49
N HIS A 535 41.69 111.21 -4.81
CA HIS A 535 40.58 110.59 -5.53
C HIS A 535 41.08 109.50 -6.50
N ALA A 536 40.22 108.53 -6.82
CA ALA A 536 40.54 107.52 -7.83
C ALA A 536 40.62 108.14 -9.24
N PRO A 537 41.44 107.59 -10.16
CA PRO A 537 41.57 108.12 -11.52
C PRO A 537 40.23 108.21 -12.27
N ALA A 538 40.05 109.29 -13.03
CA ALA A 538 38.86 109.50 -13.84
C ALA A 538 38.65 108.35 -14.84
N GLY A 539 37.43 107.82 -14.89
CA GLY A 539 37.07 106.64 -15.69
C GLY A 539 36.82 105.37 -14.89
N GLN A 540 37.16 105.32 -13.59
CA GLN A 540 36.74 104.24 -12.68
C GLN A 540 35.62 104.71 -11.73
N SER A 541 34.66 103.81 -11.45
CA SER A 541 33.46 104.12 -10.66
C SER A 541 33.77 104.37 -9.18
N ALA A 542 33.81 105.65 -8.79
CA ALA A 542 33.92 106.14 -7.41
C ALA A 542 35.13 105.64 -6.57
N GLY A 543 36.06 104.87 -7.18
CA GLY A 543 37.13 104.20 -6.43
C GLY A 543 36.62 103.10 -5.49
N LEU A 544 35.46 102.49 -5.75
CA LEU A 544 34.87 101.43 -4.93
C LEU A 544 34.64 100.15 -5.73
N ALA A 545 34.80 99.00 -5.06
CA ALA A 545 34.44 97.69 -5.57
C ALA A 545 33.71 96.87 -4.49
N VAL A 546 32.90 95.90 -4.93
CA VAL A 546 32.36 94.85 -4.05
C VAL A 546 33.27 93.63 -4.17
N ALA A 547 33.77 93.14 -3.05
CA ALA A 547 34.57 91.92 -2.96
C ALA A 547 33.81 90.85 -2.17
N SER A 548 34.05 89.57 -2.47
CA SER A 548 33.51 88.44 -1.71
C SER A 548 34.62 87.54 -1.18
N ALA A 549 34.42 86.99 0.01
CA ALA A 549 35.36 86.09 0.69
C ALA A 549 34.61 84.94 1.37
N LEU A 550 35.15 83.72 1.28
CA LEU A 550 34.62 82.58 2.04
C LEU A 550 35.17 82.60 3.46
N VAL A 551 34.30 82.65 4.47
CA VAL A 551 34.65 82.66 5.90
C VAL A 551 34.04 81.47 6.63
N THR A 552 34.70 80.97 7.67
CA THR A 552 34.17 79.89 8.51
C THR A 552 33.26 80.43 9.62
N LEU A 553 32.09 79.84 9.78
CA LEU A 553 31.19 80.14 10.89
C LEU A 553 31.50 79.21 12.06
N GLY A 554 31.69 79.81 13.25
CA GLY A 554 32.09 79.09 14.46
C GLY A 554 31.09 78.00 14.88
N ASN A 555 31.62 76.88 15.39
CA ASN A 555 30.89 75.63 15.64
C ASN A 555 29.54 75.80 16.38
N PRO A 556 28.38 75.53 15.74
CA PRO A 556 27.11 75.39 16.45
C PRO A 556 27.08 74.09 17.26
N ARG A 557 26.59 74.15 18.50
CA ARG A 557 26.44 72.98 19.39
C ARG A 557 25.25 72.11 18.95
N ARG A 558 25.35 70.78 19.15
CA ARG A 558 24.33 69.80 18.76
C ARG A 558 23.12 69.79 19.73
N PRO A 559 21.87 69.81 19.22
CA PRO A 559 20.70 69.30 19.93
C PRO A 559 20.67 67.76 19.98
N SER A 560 19.81 67.19 20.82
CA SER A 560 19.72 65.75 21.14
C SER A 560 18.72 64.95 20.30
N ILE A 561 18.82 63.62 20.39
CA ILE A 561 18.01 62.61 19.68
C ILE A 561 16.80 62.20 20.53
N GLU A 562 15.68 61.85 19.89
CA GLU A 562 14.70 60.94 20.48
C GLU A 562 14.16 59.95 19.40
N HIS A 563 13.84 58.72 19.79
CA HIS A 563 13.64 57.59 18.86
C HIS A 563 12.74 56.50 19.47
N SER A 564 11.77 55.97 18.70
CA SER A 564 11.01 54.75 19.02
C SER A 564 10.23 54.23 17.79
N LYS A 565 10.02 52.93 17.57
CA LYS A 565 10.72 51.72 18.08
C LYS A 565 10.53 50.55 17.10
N GLU A 566 11.36 49.52 17.23
CA GLU A 566 11.50 48.34 16.34
C GLU A 566 10.44 47.23 16.59
N PRO A 567 10.27 46.15 15.77
CA PRO A 567 11.26 45.04 15.72
C PRO A 567 11.43 44.21 14.41
N LYS A 568 12.71 44.01 14.05
CA LYS A 568 13.42 42.90 13.36
C LYS A 568 12.69 41.60 12.90
N SER A 569 13.11 41.11 11.72
CA SER A 569 13.33 39.67 11.44
C SER A 569 14.57 39.46 10.53
N LYS A 570 14.97 38.20 10.29
CA LYS A 570 16.31 37.76 9.78
C LYS A 570 16.30 37.45 8.26
N ARG A 571 17.33 37.83 7.47
CA ARG A 571 18.58 37.09 7.11
C ARG A 571 18.29 35.76 6.38
N LYS A 572 18.97 35.36 5.29
CA LYS A 572 20.22 35.81 4.62
C LYS A 572 19.88 36.35 3.19
N GLN A 573 20.60 36.23 2.05
CA GLN A 573 21.96 35.90 1.53
C GLN A 573 21.99 36.49 0.09
N SER A 574 23.06 36.78 -0.67
CA SER A 574 24.51 37.03 -0.47
C SER A 574 25.09 37.59 -1.78
N GLN A 575 26.10 38.48 -1.73
CA GLN A 575 27.01 38.73 -2.86
C GLN A 575 28.43 39.04 -2.36
N HIS A 576 29.41 39.01 -3.29
CA HIS A 576 30.86 38.95 -3.01
C HIS A 576 31.52 40.34 -2.81
N PRO A 577 32.81 40.40 -2.39
CA PRO A 577 33.39 41.60 -1.78
C PRO A 577 34.11 42.54 -2.77
N ASP A 578 34.24 43.80 -2.35
CA ASP A 578 35.24 44.74 -2.84
C ASP A 578 36.55 44.63 -2.05
N SER A 579 37.66 45.04 -2.67
CA SER A 579 38.89 45.44 -1.99
C SER A 579 39.56 46.53 -2.80
N CYS A 580 39.29 47.78 -2.42
CA CYS A 580 39.93 48.98 -2.97
C CYS A 580 40.60 49.76 -1.83
N THR A 581 41.78 50.30 -2.14
CA THR A 581 42.48 51.36 -1.38
C THR A 581 42.09 52.73 -1.91
#